data_AF-A0A936WZH1-F1
#
_entry.id   AF-A0A936WZH1-F1
#
_cell.length_a   1.000
_cell.length_b   1.000
_cell.length_c   1.000
_cell.angle_alpha   90.00
_cell.angle_beta   90.00
_cell.angle_gamma   90.00
#
_symmetry.space_group_name_H-M   'P 1'
#
loop_
_entity.id
_entity.type
_entity.pdbx_description
1 polymer ?
#
loop_
_entity_poly.entity_id
_entity_poly.type
_entity_poly.pdbx_seq_one_letter_code
_entity_poly.pdbx_strand_id
1 'polypeptide(L)'
;MYSYSLLEPGCHYLVQEKEGDPIILIKVTVESDHCLFVTRFMEFPEPTWKKKTDVLFDIIECLTDEKVKEWDTVYNQGADAYHEEEDDE
;
A
#
# COMPACT_ATOMS: atom_id res chain seq x y z
N MET A 1 -10.96 15.73 -5.46
CA MET A 1 -9.53 15.52 -5.17
C MET A 1 -9.38 15.33 -3.69
N TYR A 2 -8.75 14.23 -3.30
CA TYR A 2 -8.51 13.83 -1.93
C TYR A 2 -7.05 14.12 -1.55
N SER A 3 -6.66 13.80 -0.32
CA SER A 3 -5.28 13.96 0.12
C SER A 3 -4.90 12.86 1.11
N TYR A 4 -3.60 12.66 1.28
CA TYR A 4 -3.06 11.68 2.23
C TYR A 4 -3.48 11.95 3.67
N SER A 5 -3.87 13.18 4.03
CA SER A 5 -4.41 13.51 5.37
C SER A 5 -5.66 12.72 5.79
N LEU A 6 -6.36 12.08 4.85
CA LEU A 6 -7.55 11.28 5.11
C LEU A 6 -7.25 9.81 5.41
N LEU A 7 -5.97 9.41 5.35
CA LEU A 7 -5.55 8.03 5.53
C LEU A 7 -5.04 7.81 6.95
N GLU A 8 -5.37 6.66 7.51
CA GLU A 8 -5.03 6.30 8.89
C GLU A 8 -3.86 5.29 8.93
N PRO A 9 -2.91 5.44 9.87
CA PRO A 9 -1.86 4.45 10.10
C PRO A 9 -2.40 3.06 10.40
N GLY A 10 -1.74 2.02 9.87
CA GLY A 10 -2.14 0.63 10.02
C GLY A 10 -3.12 0.14 8.95
N CYS A 11 -3.76 1.04 8.22
CA CYS A 11 -4.75 0.70 7.20
C CYS A 11 -4.11 0.52 5.81
N HIS A 12 -4.77 -0.31 4.99
CA HIS A 12 -4.44 -0.54 3.59
C HIS A 12 -5.50 0.11 2.71
N TYR A 13 -5.07 0.90 1.73
CA TYR A 13 -5.96 1.63 0.85
C TYR A 13 -5.67 1.31 -0.61
N LEU A 14 -6.73 1.12 -1.39
CA LEU A 14 -6.68 1.20 -2.84
C LEU A 14 -6.85 2.67 -3.25
N VAL A 15 -5.84 3.22 -3.91
CA VAL A 15 -5.82 4.63 -4.30
C VAL A 15 -5.43 4.79 -5.76
N GLN A 16 -5.81 5.94 -6.32
CA GLN A 16 -5.33 6.40 -7.62
C GLN A 16 -4.64 7.75 -7.42
N GLU A 17 -3.34 7.83 -7.73
CA GLU A 17 -2.55 9.06 -7.50
C GLU A 17 -2.90 10.17 -8.51
N LYS A 18 -3.09 9.83 -9.79
CA LYS A 18 -3.48 10.76 -10.86
C LYS A 18 -4.59 10.18 -11.74
N GLU A 19 -5.31 11.05 -12.43
CA GLU A 19 -6.32 10.64 -13.40
C GLU A 19 -5.71 9.73 -14.49
N GLY A 20 -6.24 8.52 -14.62
CA GLY A 20 -5.77 7.54 -15.62
C GLY A 20 -4.59 6.67 -15.18
N ASP A 21 -3.99 6.92 -14.01
CA ASP A 21 -2.96 6.05 -13.44
C ASP A 21 -3.57 4.70 -13.00
N PRO A 22 -2.79 3.61 -12.92
CA PRO A 22 -3.27 2.36 -12.35
C PRO A 22 -3.66 2.53 -10.88
N ILE A 23 -4.60 1.69 -10.43
CA ILE A 23 -4.95 1.58 -9.02
C ILE A 23 -3.79 0.89 -8.31
N ILE A 24 -3.33 1.48 -7.22
CA ILE A 24 -2.25 0.92 -6.40
C ILE A 24 -2.75 0.67 -4.98
N LEU A 25 -2.25 -0.40 -4.37
CA LEU A 25 -2.42 -0.62 -2.94
C LEU A 25 -1.32 0.13 -2.19
N ILE A 26 -1.70 0.84 -1.14
CA ILE A 26 -0.76 1.46 -0.19
C ILE A 26 -1.05 1.04 1.24
N LYS A 27 0.01 0.88 2.05
CA LYS A 27 -0.09 0.73 3.50
C LYS A 27 0.48 1.95 4.19
N VAL A 28 -0.30 2.60 5.04
CA VAL A 28 0.22 3.68 5.89
C VAL A 28 0.86 3.08 7.13
N THR A 29 2.14 3.39 7.37
CA THR A 29 2.91 2.76 8.46
C THR A 29 3.23 3.74 9.58
N VAL A 30 3.62 4.98 9.24
CA VAL A 30 3.97 6.01 10.22
C VAL A 30 3.28 7.31 9.86
N GLU A 31 2.75 7.99 10.86
CA GLU A 31 2.25 9.35 10.76
C GLU A 31 3.17 10.31 11.52
N SER A 32 3.43 11.45 10.89
CA SER A 32 4.05 12.63 11.51
C SER A 32 3.11 13.83 11.39
N ASP A 33 3.49 14.97 11.96
CA ASP A 33 2.69 16.20 11.91
C ASP A 33 2.28 16.58 10.48
N HIS A 34 3.18 16.39 9.50
CA HIS A 34 2.98 16.87 8.13
C HIS A 34 3.05 15.79 7.05
N CYS A 35 3.54 14.60 7.37
CA CYS A 35 3.80 13.55 6.39
C CYS A 35 3.31 12.18 6.87
N LEU A 36 3.00 11.30 5.92
CA LEU A 36 2.78 9.88 6.11
C LEU A 36 3.91 9.09 5.46
N PHE A 37 4.40 8.07 6.16
CA PHE A 37 5.26 7.05 5.58
C PHE A 37 4.38 5.91 5.07
N VAL A 38 4.39 5.71 3.75
CA VAL A 38 3.53 4.74 3.08
C VAL A 38 4.39 3.75 2.30
N THR A 39 3.96 2.49 2.24
CA THR A 39 4.53 1.51 1.32
C THR A 39 3.57 1.34 0.15
N ARG A 40 4.05 1.49 -1.08
CA ARG A 40 3.28 1.23 -2.29
C ARG A 40 3.56 -0.18 -2.78
N PHE A 41 2.52 -0.94 -3.08
CA PHE A 41 2.65 -2.30 -3.61
C PHE A 41 2.36 -2.29 -5.11
N MET A 42 3.42 -2.23 -5.90
CA MET A 42 3.39 -2.36 -7.37
C MET A 42 4.16 -3.63 -7.77
N GLU A 43 5.20 -3.51 -8.61
CA GLU A 43 6.11 -4.62 -8.92
C GLU A 43 6.92 -5.05 -7.70
N PHE A 44 7.43 -4.07 -6.94
CA PHE A 44 8.11 -4.28 -5.65
C PHE A 44 7.51 -3.33 -4.61
N PRO A 45 7.54 -3.69 -3.31
CA PRO A 45 7.17 -2.78 -2.24
C PRO A 45 8.10 -1.56 -2.24
N GLU A 46 7.53 -0.36 -2.38
CA GLU A 46 8.27 0.91 -2.38
C GLU A 46 7.88 1.76 -1.16
N PRO A 47 8.69 1.75 -0.08
CA PRO A 47 8.50 2.64 1.06
C PRO A 47 8.85 4.08 0.68
N THR A 48 7.95 5.02 0.95
CA THR A 48 8.13 6.43 0.57
C THR A 48 7.40 7.38 1.53
N TRP A 49 7.87 8.63 1.59
CA TRP A 49 7.22 9.70 2.34
C TRP A 49 6.30 10.52 1.44
N LYS A 50 5.09 10.78 1.92
CA LYS A 50 4.10 11.65 1.28
C LYS A 50 3.69 12.76 2.24
N LYS A 51 3.55 13.99 1.75
CA LYS A 51 2.96 15.05 2.58
C LYS A 51 1.47 14.78 2.73
N LYS A 52 0.92 15.10 3.90
CA LYS A 52 -0.53 15.03 4.14
C LYS A 52 -1.34 15.90 3.16
N THR A 53 -0.71 16.95 2.65
CA THR A 53 -1.28 17.88 1.66
C THR A 53 -1.07 17.42 0.21
N ASP A 54 -0.31 16.35 -0.03
CA ASP A 54 -0.17 15.80 -1.38
C ASP A 54 -1.54 15.29 -1.84
N VAL A 55 -1.86 15.57 -3.10
CA VAL A 55 -3.18 15.33 -3.65
C VAL A 55 -3.26 13.91 -4.21
N LEU A 56 -4.38 13.24 -3.91
CA LEU A 56 -4.80 11.99 -4.53
C LEU A 56 -5.95 12.29 -5.48
N PHE A 57 -5.91 11.66 -6.66
CA PHE A 57 -7.05 11.73 -7.57
C PHE A 57 -8.27 11.07 -6.94
N ASP A 58 -8.11 9.83 -6.45
CA ASP A 58 -9.17 9.10 -5.75
C ASP A 58 -8.65 8.23 -4.60
N ILE A 59 -9.49 8.08 -3.57
CA ILE A 59 -9.33 7.07 -2.51
C ILE A 59 -10.51 6.12 -2.69
N ILE A 60 -10.23 4.96 -3.28
CA ILE A 60 -11.27 4.06 -3.79
C ILE A 60 -11.86 3.25 -2.64
N GLU A 61 -10.99 2.68 -1.81
CA GLU A 61 -11.40 1.78 -0.74
C GLU A 61 -10.34 1.71 0.37
N CYS A 62 -10.80 1.64 1.62
CA CYS A 62 -10.00 1.15 2.75
C CYS A 62 -10.32 -0.34 2.92
N LEU A 63 -9.33 -1.21 2.72
CA LEU A 63 -9.54 -2.65 2.79
C LEU A 63 -9.77 -3.09 4.24
N THR A 64 -10.62 -4.11 4.39
CA THR A 64 -10.79 -4.83 5.66
C THR A 64 -9.62 -5.79 5.89
N ASP A 65 -9.38 -6.17 7.14
CA ASP A 65 -8.34 -7.13 7.50
C ASP A 65 -8.46 -8.47 6.76
N GLU A 66 -9.69 -8.92 6.49
CA GLU A 66 -9.95 -10.13 5.70
C GLU A 66 -9.44 -9.99 4.27
N LYS A 67 -9.73 -8.85 3.62
CA LYS A 67 -9.27 -8.58 2.25
C LYS A 67 -7.77 -8.33 2.16
N VAL A 68 -7.18 -7.72 3.19
CA VAL A 68 -5.72 -7.60 3.29
C VAL A 68 -5.08 -8.98 3.35
N LYS A 69 -5.61 -9.91 4.16
CA LYS A 69 -5.07 -11.29 4.23
C LYS A 69 -5.21 -12.06 2.92
N GLU A 70 -6.36 -11.94 2.25
CA GLU A 70 -6.55 -12.55 0.93
C GLU A 70 -5.53 -12.02 -0.08
N TRP A 71 -5.35 -10.69 -0.14
CA TRP A 71 -4.37 -10.06 -1.01
C TRP A 71 -2.93 -10.46 -0.67
N ASP A 72 -2.56 -10.42 0.61
CA ASP A 72 -1.22 -10.75 1.09
C ASP A 72 -0.85 -12.20 0.77
N THR A 73 -1.82 -13.11 0.89
CA THR A 73 -1.66 -14.50 0.47
C THR A 73 -1.31 -14.60 -1.02
N VAL A 74 -2.04 -13.91 -1.90
CA VAL A 74 -1.77 -13.95 -3.35
C VAL A 74 -0.46 -13.25 -3.70
N TYR A 75 -0.17 -12.12 -3.05
CA TYR A 75 1.04 -11.32 -3.29
C TYR A 75 2.31 -12.09 -2.91
N ASN A 76 2.31 -12.75 -1.76
CA ASN A 76 3.46 -13.53 -1.29
C ASN A 76 3.52 -14.94 -1.88
N GLN A 77 2.40 -15.58 -2.26
CA GLN A 77 2.45 -16.87 -2.97
C GLN A 77 3.20 -16.77 -4.32
N GLY A 78 3.18 -15.60 -4.97
CA GLY A 78 4.02 -15.34 -6.14
C GLY A 78 5.50 -15.12 -5.82
N ALA A 79 5.82 -14.72 -4.57
CA ALA A 79 7.17 -14.50 -4.08
C ALA A 79 7.79 -15.77 -3.44
N ASP A 80 6.99 -16.65 -2.84
CA ASP A 80 7.42 -17.95 -2.30
C ASP A 80 7.93 -18.89 -3.39
N ALA A 81 7.50 -18.73 -4.64
CA ALA A 81 8.09 -19.43 -5.79
C ALA A 81 9.58 -19.08 -6.03
N TYR A 82 10.09 -18.02 -5.38
CA TYR A 82 11.50 -17.63 -5.39
C TYR A 82 12.21 -17.86 -4.04
N HIS A 83 11.49 -18.32 -3.01
CA HIS A 83 11.99 -18.55 -1.65
C HIS A 83 11.90 -20.02 -1.20
N GLU A 84 11.71 -20.95 -2.14
CA GLU A 84 11.76 -22.41 -1.91
C GLU A 84 13.11 -23.04 -2.37
N GLU A 85 14.22 -22.29 -2.27
CA GLU A 85 15.58 -22.85 -2.29
C GLU A 85 16.43 -22.18 -1.21
N GLU A 86 16.16 -22.46 0.07
CA GLU A 86 17.15 -22.42 1.18
C GLU A 86 16.47 -22.75 2.52
N ASP A 87 16.15 -24.02 2.74
CA ASP A 87 16.27 -24.62 4.08
C ASP A 87 16.57 -26.13 3.91
N ASP A 88 17.86 -26.44 3.95
CA ASP A 88 18.45 -27.78 3.98
C ASP A 88 18.11 -28.50 5.31
N GLU A 89 17.55 -29.71 5.21
CA GLU A 89 17.94 -30.87 6.06
C GLU A 89 17.68 -32.21 5.35
#